data_AF-A0A409VGP4-F1
#
_entry.id   AF-A0A409VGP4-F1
#
_cell.length_a   1.000
_cell.length_b   1.000
_cell.length_c   1.000
_cell.angle_alpha   90.00
_cell.angle_beta   90.00
_cell.angle_gamma   90.00
#
_symmetry.space_group_name_H-M   'P 1'
#
loop_
_entity.id
_entity.type
_entity.pdbx_description
1 polymer ?
#
loop_
_entity_poly.entity_id
_entity_poly.type
_entity_poly.pdbx_seq_one_letter_code
_entity_poly.pdbx_strand_id
1 'polypeptide(L)'
;MSTVSLPSYVAPSLNRTPSYSAEPGDFEHRLALGERLRIRPSGSFVKESKGGAIRLRLSSQEENITLPVYGASDVVEGVVELSKPDGVTSVEVQESRLLLKEIAEGGTASAKLCLSTAHLWVKSPANTLCPTALHFALRLPSTFTYEEKTYPLPPTFDVKLSGLPGFVATIDYSVKAMVAKPNGVPVPKVKSKALGIHVGSTHVSTPFVYYPRSRPASPMPLPLMHSSAGFLLTPDWKVFESVIISKSPARPNIVAKLYVPASRIFCMSQPIPFHLSFESSPVSLAAFLPLSPASSSVGRRITRVQIMRQTTVDVRNTTIAGAKTDMWRVDCIGEGTFKHAGDGPSFMTYTGEINVEGTKIPAFRAAGLSVK
;
A
#
# COMPACT_ATOMS: atom_id res chain seq x y z
N MET A 1 -29.26 -13.42 -48.12
CA MET A 1 -28.37 -12.94 -47.05
C MET A 1 -26.96 -13.37 -47.40
N SER A 2 -26.08 -12.44 -47.77
CA SER A 2 -24.73 -12.74 -48.26
C SER A 2 -23.75 -12.81 -47.10
N THR A 3 -23.23 -14.01 -46.81
CA THR A 3 -22.15 -14.24 -45.85
C THR A 3 -20.82 -13.90 -46.52
N VAL A 4 -20.41 -12.64 -46.45
CA VAL A 4 -19.05 -12.25 -46.87
C VAL A 4 -18.08 -12.83 -45.85
N SER A 5 -17.33 -13.85 -46.25
CA SER A 5 -16.25 -14.42 -45.46
C SER A 5 -15.16 -13.38 -45.27
N LEU A 6 -14.72 -13.19 -44.03
CA LEU A 6 -13.55 -12.36 -43.73
C LEU A 6 -12.32 -12.97 -44.43
N PRO A 7 -11.43 -12.14 -45.00
CA PRO A 7 -10.20 -12.62 -45.61
C PRO A 7 -9.39 -13.45 -44.60
N SER A 8 -8.90 -14.60 -45.05
CA SER A 8 -8.10 -15.49 -44.21
C SER A 8 -6.83 -14.78 -43.75
N TYR A 9 -6.68 -14.62 -42.43
CA TYR A 9 -5.45 -14.11 -41.85
C TYR A 9 -4.34 -15.15 -42.04
N VAL A 10 -3.41 -14.87 -42.95
CA VAL A 10 -2.17 -15.64 -43.07
C VAL A 10 -1.25 -15.14 -41.95
N ALA A 11 -1.05 -15.96 -40.92
CA ALA A 11 -0.13 -15.62 -39.83
C ALA A 11 1.28 -15.40 -40.41
N PRO A 12 1.93 -14.27 -40.15
CA PRO A 12 3.27 -14.03 -40.65
C PRO A 12 4.21 -15.12 -40.11
N SER A 13 5.02 -15.70 -40.99
CA SER A 13 6.07 -16.66 -40.64
C SER A 13 7.21 -15.91 -39.93
N LEU A 14 6.96 -15.50 -38.70
CA LEU A 14 7.97 -14.92 -37.83
C LEU A 14 8.86 -16.06 -37.33
N ASN A 15 9.89 -16.41 -38.09
CA ASN A 15 10.92 -17.37 -37.70
C ASN A 15 11.70 -16.93 -36.43
N ARG A 16 11.39 -15.74 -35.90
CA ARG A 16 11.91 -15.25 -34.63
C ARG A 16 10.91 -14.30 -34.00
N THR A 17 10.44 -14.63 -32.81
CA THR A 17 9.78 -13.65 -31.95
C THR A 17 10.81 -12.54 -31.66
N PRO A 18 10.49 -11.25 -31.86
CA PRO A 18 11.40 -10.17 -31.49
C PRO A 18 11.83 -10.31 -30.02
N SER A 19 13.08 -9.96 -29.74
CA SER A 19 13.54 -9.83 -28.36
C SER A 19 12.92 -8.57 -27.78
N TYR A 20 11.73 -8.70 -27.19
CA TYR A 20 11.09 -7.58 -26.48
C TYR A 20 11.91 -7.24 -25.24
N SER A 21 12.40 -6.00 -25.17
CA SER A 21 12.90 -5.42 -23.92
C SER A 21 11.75 -4.71 -23.18
N ALA A 22 11.85 -4.64 -21.86
CA ALA A 22 10.86 -3.91 -21.05
C ALA A 22 10.94 -2.39 -21.26
N GLU A 23 12.12 -1.89 -21.63
CA GLU A 23 12.39 -0.51 -22.02
C GLU A 23 12.55 -0.44 -23.54
N PRO A 24 11.98 0.58 -24.22
CA PRO A 24 12.09 0.73 -25.66
C PRO A 24 13.55 0.95 -26.05
N GLY A 25 13.98 0.31 -27.13
CA GLY A 25 15.28 0.62 -27.74
C GLY A 25 15.29 2.01 -28.37
N ASP A 26 16.47 2.48 -28.81
CA ASP A 26 16.67 3.82 -29.37
C ASP A 26 15.77 4.16 -30.57
N PHE A 27 15.26 3.13 -31.26
CA PHE A 27 14.39 3.25 -32.44
C PHE A 27 12.92 2.98 -32.16
N GLU A 28 12.56 2.63 -30.91
CA GLU A 28 11.20 2.28 -30.52
C GLU A 28 10.51 3.47 -29.85
N HIS A 29 9.24 3.70 -30.21
CA HIS A 29 8.44 4.79 -29.66
C HIS A 29 7.27 4.22 -28.84
N ARG A 30 7.08 4.76 -27.62
CA ARG A 30 5.95 4.37 -26.76
C ARG A 30 4.68 5.10 -27.20
N LEU A 31 3.69 4.36 -27.68
CA LEU A 31 2.40 4.92 -28.11
C LEU A 31 1.53 5.40 -26.93
N ALA A 32 1.68 4.77 -25.77
CA ALA A 32 1.00 5.16 -24.54
C ALA A 32 1.97 5.05 -23.38
N LEU A 33 2.35 6.20 -22.82
CA LEU A 33 3.19 6.29 -21.64
C LEU A 33 2.28 6.69 -20.49
N GLY A 34 1.68 5.71 -19.81
CA GLY A 34 1.09 5.99 -18.50
C GLY A 34 2.24 6.43 -17.60
N GLU A 35 2.35 7.72 -17.30
CA GLU A 35 3.46 8.40 -16.58
C GLU A 35 4.26 7.45 -15.69
N ARG A 36 5.22 6.70 -16.26
CA ARG A 36 6.14 5.87 -15.49
C ARG A 36 7.23 6.80 -14.99
N LEU A 37 6.87 7.63 -14.02
CA LEU A 37 7.78 8.59 -13.38
C LEU A 37 8.94 7.89 -12.65
N ARG A 38 8.93 6.56 -12.50
CA ARG A 38 9.97 5.83 -11.78
C ARG A 38 10.67 4.85 -12.71
N ILE A 39 11.96 5.08 -12.89
CA ILE A 39 12.91 4.14 -13.48
C ILE A 39 12.89 2.86 -12.63
N ARG A 40 12.96 1.69 -13.28
CA ARG A 40 13.08 0.42 -12.56
C ARG A 40 14.40 0.44 -11.76
N PRO A 41 14.37 0.20 -10.45
CA PRO A 41 15.60 0.19 -9.68
C PRO A 41 16.55 -0.91 -10.16
N SER A 42 17.84 -0.62 -10.23
CA SER A 42 18.90 -1.54 -10.69
C SER A 42 19.90 -1.92 -9.60
N GLY A 43 19.74 -1.37 -8.39
CA GLY A 43 20.61 -1.63 -7.24
C GLY A 43 20.37 -3.00 -6.61
N SER A 44 21.19 -3.31 -5.59
CA SER A 44 21.08 -4.55 -4.83
C SER A 44 21.25 -4.31 -3.33
N PHE A 45 20.59 -5.15 -2.53
CA PHE A 45 20.69 -5.16 -1.08
C PHE A 45 21.32 -6.46 -0.61
N VAL A 46 22.31 -6.36 0.27
CA VAL A 46 23.06 -7.54 0.76
C VAL A 46 22.92 -7.68 2.26
N LYS A 47 22.49 -8.86 2.71
CA LYS A 47 22.48 -9.26 4.11
C LYS A 47 23.37 -10.47 4.33
N GLU A 48 24.20 -10.42 5.37
CA GLU A 48 25.09 -11.52 5.72
C GLU A 48 24.68 -12.15 7.05
N SER A 49 24.84 -13.47 7.15
CA SER A 49 24.69 -14.22 8.41
C SER A 49 25.79 -13.84 9.42
N LYS A 50 25.56 -14.06 10.72
CA LYS A 50 26.50 -13.67 11.80
C LYS A 50 27.93 -14.25 11.69
N GLY A 51 28.15 -15.27 10.84
CA GLY A 51 29.47 -15.87 10.61
C GLY A 51 29.92 -15.85 9.15
N GLY A 52 29.26 -15.06 8.30
CA GLY A 52 29.61 -14.94 6.88
C GLY A 52 29.48 -16.21 6.04
N ALA A 53 28.84 -17.25 6.57
CA ALA A 53 28.66 -18.52 5.86
C ALA A 53 27.63 -18.42 4.71
N ILE A 54 26.63 -17.58 4.91
CA ILE A 54 25.56 -17.30 3.95
C ILE A 54 25.45 -15.78 3.76
N ARG A 55 25.35 -15.36 2.51
CA ARG A 55 25.02 -14.01 2.09
C ARG A 55 23.78 -14.06 1.20
N LEU A 56 22.79 -13.23 1.52
CA LEU A 56 21.56 -13.06 0.77
C LEU A 56 21.62 -11.72 0.04
N ARG A 57 21.67 -11.76 -1.29
CA ARG A 57 21.65 -10.57 -2.14
C ARG A 57 20.30 -10.47 -2.84
N LEU A 58 19.61 -9.36 -2.68
CA LEU A 58 18.32 -9.06 -3.31
C LEU A 58 18.53 -8.03 -4.41
N SER A 59 17.97 -8.28 -5.59
CA SER A 59 18.16 -7.41 -6.77
C SER A 59 17.00 -6.44 -6.95
N SER A 60 17.08 -5.56 -7.96
CA SER A 60 16.02 -4.61 -8.33
C SER A 60 15.63 -3.66 -7.19
N GLN A 61 16.63 -3.21 -6.42
CA GLN A 61 16.47 -2.29 -5.30
C GLN A 61 16.95 -0.88 -5.65
N GLU A 62 16.47 0.14 -4.94
CA GLU A 62 17.04 1.49 -5.08
C GLU A 62 18.44 1.55 -4.47
N GLU A 63 19.25 2.49 -4.94
CA GLU A 63 20.58 2.71 -4.36
C GLU A 63 20.43 3.22 -2.91
N ASN A 64 21.34 2.79 -2.03
CA ASN A 64 21.43 3.24 -0.63
C ASN A 64 20.18 2.96 0.23
N ILE A 65 19.41 1.92 -0.08
CA ILE A 65 18.27 1.53 0.75
C ILE A 65 18.69 0.89 2.08
N THR A 66 17.93 1.20 3.13
CA THR A 66 18.08 0.57 4.45
C THR A 66 17.35 -0.77 4.55
N LEU A 67 16.24 -0.90 3.82
CA LEU A 67 15.42 -2.10 3.73
C LEU A 67 14.94 -2.29 2.29
N PRO A 68 14.88 -3.54 1.80
CA PRO A 68 14.28 -3.86 0.51
C PRO A 68 12.82 -3.40 0.46
N VAL A 69 12.37 -2.95 -0.72
CA VAL A 69 10.99 -2.46 -0.91
C VAL A 69 10.35 -3.18 -2.08
N TYR A 70 9.17 -3.76 -1.85
CA TYR A 70 8.41 -4.48 -2.87
C TYR A 70 6.98 -3.95 -2.96
N GLY A 71 6.40 -4.04 -4.15
CA GLY A 71 5.04 -3.66 -4.49
C GLY A 71 4.11 -4.85 -4.74
N ALA A 72 2.88 -4.54 -5.17
CA ALA A 72 1.88 -5.54 -5.47
C ALA A 72 2.35 -6.45 -6.62
N SER A 73 2.34 -7.76 -6.39
CA SER A 73 2.78 -8.78 -7.35
C SER A 73 4.23 -8.66 -7.82
N ASP A 74 5.06 -7.92 -7.07
CA ASP A 74 6.50 -7.89 -7.33
C ASP A 74 7.15 -9.26 -7.08
N VAL A 75 8.31 -9.44 -7.69
CA VAL A 75 9.13 -10.64 -7.54
C VAL A 75 10.29 -10.33 -6.60
N VAL A 76 10.36 -11.07 -5.50
CA VAL A 76 11.52 -11.11 -4.60
C VAL A 76 12.57 -11.99 -5.29
N GLU A 77 13.46 -11.34 -6.03
CA GLU A 77 14.55 -11.99 -6.77
C GLU A 77 15.92 -11.70 -6.17
N GLY A 78 16.80 -12.67 -6.26
CA GLY A 78 18.10 -12.58 -5.61
C GLY A 78 19.02 -13.76 -5.82
N VAL A 79 20.11 -13.75 -5.07
CA VAL A 79 21.13 -14.79 -5.04
C VAL A 79 21.45 -15.14 -3.60
N VAL A 80 21.45 -16.44 -3.29
CA VAL A 80 22.01 -16.98 -2.05
C VAL A 80 23.45 -17.38 -2.34
N GLU A 81 24.39 -16.68 -1.73
CA GLU A 81 25.84 -16.91 -1.87
C GLU A 81 26.35 -17.66 -0.62
N LEU A 82 27.10 -18.75 -0.85
CA LEU A 82 27.63 -19.64 0.18
C LEU A 82 29.15 -19.57 0.19
N SER A 83 29.73 -19.21 1.34
CA SER A 83 31.19 -19.15 1.49
C SER A 83 31.83 -20.52 1.58
N LYS A 84 31.09 -21.54 2.07
CA LYS A 84 31.53 -22.94 2.21
C LYS A 84 30.38 -23.89 1.86
N PRO A 85 30.18 -24.23 0.57
CA PRO A 85 29.11 -25.14 0.14
C PRO A 85 29.32 -26.60 0.59
N ASP A 86 30.51 -26.93 1.09
CA ASP A 86 30.82 -28.27 1.57
C ASP A 86 29.89 -28.70 2.70
N GLY A 87 29.38 -29.93 2.57
CA GLY A 87 28.47 -30.54 3.52
C GLY A 87 27.06 -29.93 3.53
N VAL A 88 26.69 -29.07 2.57
CA VAL A 88 25.29 -28.61 2.45
C VAL A 88 24.41 -29.78 1.99
N THR A 89 23.24 -29.94 2.61
CA THR A 89 22.21 -30.94 2.23
C THR A 89 21.01 -30.32 1.54
N SER A 90 20.64 -29.10 1.90
CA SER A 90 19.59 -28.36 1.21
C SER A 90 19.77 -26.86 1.37
N VAL A 91 19.29 -26.12 0.37
CA VAL A 91 19.18 -24.67 0.38
C VAL A 91 17.76 -24.28 0.01
N GLU A 92 17.13 -23.51 0.87
CA GLU A 92 15.73 -23.10 0.74
C GLU A 92 15.60 -21.60 0.98
N VAL A 93 14.76 -20.95 0.19
CA VAL A 93 14.36 -19.56 0.43
C VAL A 93 12.87 -19.54 0.74
N GLN A 94 12.53 -18.95 1.88
CA GLN A 94 11.16 -18.78 2.33
C GLN A 94 10.78 -17.30 2.29
N GLU A 95 9.62 -17.05 1.71
CA GLU A 95 9.00 -15.73 1.65
C GLU A 95 7.96 -15.59 2.76
N SER A 96 8.33 -14.71 3.68
CA SER A 96 7.54 -13.99 4.66
C SER A 96 6.68 -14.75 5.66
N ARG A 97 6.35 -13.96 6.68
CA ARG A 97 5.61 -14.25 7.89
C ARG A 97 4.82 -12.97 8.13
N LEU A 98 3.53 -12.94 7.80
CA LEU A 98 2.65 -11.96 8.41
C LEU A 98 2.68 -12.20 9.92
N LEU A 99 2.85 -11.15 10.70
CA LEU A 99 2.74 -11.21 12.15
C LEU A 99 1.84 -10.06 12.56
N LEU A 100 0.52 -10.27 12.46
CA LEU A 100 -0.40 -9.46 13.24
C LEU A 100 -0.05 -9.74 14.70
N LYS A 101 0.29 -8.73 15.50
CA LYS A 101 0.55 -8.92 16.92
C LYS A 101 -0.36 -7.98 17.69
N GLU A 102 -1.46 -8.51 18.18
CA GLU A 102 -2.26 -7.81 19.17
C GLU A 102 -1.57 -7.86 20.55
N ILE A 103 -1.55 -6.74 21.25
CA ILE A 103 -1.08 -6.66 22.64
C ILE A 103 -2.15 -5.90 23.43
N ALA A 104 -3.18 -6.62 23.89
CA ALA A 104 -4.15 -6.14 24.87
C ALA A 104 -4.09 -7.05 26.12
N GLU A 105 -4.79 -6.68 27.21
CA GLU A 105 -4.92 -7.50 28.43
C GLU A 105 -5.42 -8.93 28.17
N GLY A 106 -5.97 -9.21 26.98
CA GLY A 106 -6.57 -10.48 26.58
C GLY A 106 -5.70 -11.47 25.79
N GLY A 107 -4.46 -11.13 25.41
CA GLY A 107 -3.55 -12.04 24.69
C GLY A 107 -3.02 -11.52 23.35
N THR A 108 -2.14 -12.31 22.73
CA THR A 108 -1.55 -12.02 21.41
C THR A 108 -2.14 -12.93 20.35
N ALA A 109 -2.96 -12.36 19.45
CA ALA A 109 -3.32 -13.01 18.20
C ALA A 109 -2.14 -12.89 17.22
N SER A 110 -1.77 -13.99 16.56
CA SER A 110 -0.77 -13.95 15.48
C SER A 110 -1.16 -14.82 14.29
N ALA A 111 -1.16 -14.21 13.11
CA ALA A 111 -1.52 -14.86 11.86
C ALA A 111 -0.25 -15.12 11.03
N LYS A 112 0.40 -16.28 11.24
CA LYS A 112 1.58 -16.64 10.44
C LYS A 112 1.16 -17.11 9.06
N LEU A 113 1.59 -16.37 8.04
CA LEU A 113 1.47 -16.79 6.64
C LEU A 113 2.86 -17.12 6.11
N CYS A 114 3.07 -18.36 5.67
CA CYS A 114 4.18 -18.65 4.76
C CYS A 114 3.63 -18.41 3.35
N LEU A 115 4.09 -17.37 2.67
CA LEU A 115 3.54 -17.00 1.36
C LEU A 115 4.07 -17.94 0.27
N SER A 116 5.37 -18.25 0.32
CA SER A 116 6.01 -19.11 -0.65
C SER A 116 7.31 -19.72 -0.10
N THR A 117 7.69 -20.89 -0.61
CA THR A 117 8.98 -21.54 -0.34
C THR A 117 9.55 -22.08 -1.63
N ALA A 118 10.78 -21.72 -1.96
CA ALA A 118 11.53 -22.31 -3.06
C ALA A 118 12.70 -23.14 -2.53
N HIS A 119 12.73 -24.41 -2.92
CA HIS A 119 13.90 -25.26 -2.75
C HIS A 119 14.88 -24.96 -3.89
N LEU A 120 15.98 -24.28 -3.58
CA LEU A 120 16.97 -23.90 -4.60
C LEU A 120 17.91 -25.05 -4.96
N TRP A 121 18.22 -25.88 -3.96
CA TRP A 121 19.10 -27.02 -4.14
C TRP A 121 18.83 -28.06 -3.06
N VAL A 122 18.88 -29.34 -3.44
CA VAL A 122 18.80 -30.48 -2.52
C VAL A 122 19.86 -31.48 -2.96
N LYS A 123 20.64 -31.97 -1.99
CA LYS A 123 21.69 -32.96 -2.25
C LYS A 123 21.08 -34.23 -2.80
N SER A 124 21.58 -34.68 -3.94
CA SER A 124 21.19 -35.95 -4.55
C SER A 124 22.43 -36.77 -4.91
N PRO A 125 22.30 -38.08 -5.16
CA PRO A 125 23.42 -38.90 -5.60
C PRO A 125 24.07 -38.40 -6.91
N ALA A 126 23.28 -37.77 -7.78
CA ALA A 126 23.76 -37.18 -9.04
C ALA A 126 24.33 -35.75 -8.87
N ASN A 127 23.94 -35.03 -7.81
CA ASN A 127 24.38 -33.67 -7.55
C ASN A 127 24.87 -33.55 -6.10
N THR A 128 26.13 -33.93 -5.89
CA THR A 128 26.74 -34.05 -4.56
C THR A 128 27.30 -32.74 -4.02
N LEU A 129 27.63 -31.80 -4.90
CA LEU A 129 28.25 -30.52 -4.58
C LEU A 129 27.23 -29.38 -4.76
N CYS A 130 27.04 -28.60 -3.69
CA CYS A 130 26.17 -27.43 -3.74
C CYS A 130 26.89 -26.28 -4.47
N PRO A 131 26.22 -25.58 -5.42
CA PRO A 131 26.78 -24.37 -6.02
C PRO A 131 27.07 -23.29 -4.97
N THR A 132 28.09 -22.46 -5.21
CA THR A 132 28.43 -21.32 -4.35
C THR A 132 27.43 -20.16 -4.47
N ALA A 133 26.67 -20.10 -5.56
CA ALA A 133 25.65 -19.09 -5.80
C ALA A 133 24.38 -19.75 -6.36
N LEU A 134 23.25 -19.47 -5.71
CA LEU A 134 21.94 -20.02 -6.07
C LEU A 134 20.96 -18.88 -6.31
N HIS A 135 20.54 -18.72 -7.56
CA HIS A 135 19.57 -17.71 -7.95
C HIS A 135 18.15 -18.13 -7.57
N PHE A 136 17.32 -17.16 -7.19
CA PHE A 136 15.91 -17.40 -6.91
C PHE A 136 15.03 -16.23 -7.34
N ALA A 137 13.76 -16.54 -7.56
CA ALA A 137 12.71 -15.58 -7.84
C ALA A 137 11.41 -16.08 -7.21
N LEU A 138 10.89 -15.33 -6.23
CA LEU A 138 9.66 -15.64 -5.52
C LEU A 138 8.64 -14.54 -5.79
N ARG A 139 7.48 -14.90 -6.33
CA ARG A 139 6.42 -13.92 -6.62
C ARG A 139 5.56 -13.73 -5.38
N LEU A 140 5.45 -12.47 -4.93
CA LEU A 140 4.55 -12.11 -3.83
C LEU A 140 3.10 -12.43 -4.24
N PRO A 141 2.35 -13.23 -3.45
CA PRO A 141 0.95 -13.46 -3.74
C PRO A 141 0.15 -12.16 -3.57
N SER A 142 -0.92 -12.01 -4.35
CA SER A 142 -1.82 -10.85 -4.24
C SER A 142 -2.75 -10.93 -3.04
N THR A 143 -2.93 -12.12 -2.48
CA THR A 143 -3.92 -12.42 -1.44
C THR A 143 -3.37 -13.40 -0.40
N PHE A 144 -4.02 -13.46 0.75
CA PHE A 144 -3.79 -14.46 1.77
C PHE A 144 -5.10 -14.92 2.41
N THR A 145 -5.10 -16.10 3.03
CA THR A 145 -6.26 -16.65 3.72
C THR A 145 -6.07 -16.62 5.23
N TYR A 146 -7.07 -16.13 5.95
CA TYR A 146 -7.11 -16.12 7.42
C TYR A 146 -8.55 -16.34 7.89
N GLU A 147 -8.76 -17.32 8.79
CA GLU A 147 -10.10 -17.73 9.24
C GLU A 147 -11.06 -17.98 8.05
N GLU A 148 -10.61 -18.77 7.08
CA GLU A 148 -11.37 -19.13 5.85
C GLU A 148 -11.74 -17.96 4.92
N LYS A 149 -11.37 -16.72 5.27
CA LYS A 149 -11.59 -15.53 4.45
C LYS A 149 -10.31 -15.19 3.69
N THR A 150 -10.48 -14.88 2.40
CA THR A 150 -9.38 -14.41 1.54
C THR A 150 -9.33 -12.89 1.58
N TYR A 151 -8.16 -12.34 1.88
CA TYR A 151 -7.88 -10.91 1.96
C TYR A 151 -6.79 -10.54 0.95
N PRO A 152 -6.76 -9.30 0.43
CA PRO A 152 -5.58 -8.77 -0.25
C PRO A 152 -4.37 -8.79 0.69
N LEU A 153 -3.17 -8.98 0.16
CA LEU A 153 -1.95 -8.89 0.96
C LEU A 153 -1.80 -7.45 1.52
N PRO A 154 -1.73 -7.24 2.84
CA PRO A 154 -1.71 -5.91 3.43
C PRO A 154 -0.33 -5.27 3.32
N PRO A 155 -0.22 -3.94 3.29
CA PRO A 155 1.07 -3.23 3.39
C PRO A 155 1.80 -3.54 4.70
N THR A 156 3.14 -3.41 4.70
CA THR A 156 3.93 -3.34 5.94
C THR A 156 3.44 -2.17 6.77
N PHE A 157 2.89 -2.42 7.94
CA PHE A 157 2.19 -1.41 8.73
C PHE A 157 2.42 -1.60 10.22
N ASP A 158 2.56 -0.50 10.95
CA ASP A 158 2.65 -0.52 12.40
C ASP A 158 1.79 0.61 12.97
N VAL A 159 0.93 0.28 13.92
CA VAL A 159 0.06 1.26 14.59
C VAL A 159 -0.06 0.94 16.07
N LYS A 160 0.02 2.01 16.86
CA LYS A 160 -0.33 2.01 18.28
C LYS A 160 -1.59 2.82 18.48
N LEU A 161 -2.67 2.16 18.90
CA LEU A 161 -3.91 2.78 19.33
C LEU A 161 -3.82 3.03 20.83
N SER A 162 -3.77 4.31 21.22
CA SER A 162 -3.81 4.74 22.61
C SER A 162 -5.20 4.51 23.20
N GLY A 163 -5.25 4.02 24.45
CA GLY A 163 -6.48 3.70 25.18
C GLY A 163 -6.13 2.79 26.37
N LEU A 164 -7.11 2.50 27.23
CA LEU A 164 -7.02 1.42 28.22
C LEU A 164 -8.09 0.38 27.91
N PRO A 165 -7.72 -0.85 27.48
CA PRO A 165 -6.36 -1.30 27.18
C PRO A 165 -5.81 -0.61 25.92
N GLY A 166 -4.48 -0.43 25.84
CA GLY A 166 -3.83 0.02 24.62
C GLY A 166 -3.76 -1.12 23.61
N PHE A 167 -3.67 -0.80 22.32
CA PHE A 167 -3.54 -1.81 21.27
C PHE A 167 -2.36 -1.49 20.34
N VAL A 168 -1.60 -2.51 19.98
CA VAL A 168 -0.55 -2.45 18.95
C VAL A 168 -0.93 -3.45 17.87
N ALA A 169 -0.82 -3.07 16.61
CA ALA A 169 -0.80 -4.02 15.50
C ALA A 169 0.37 -3.70 14.58
N THR A 170 1.13 -4.75 14.30
CA THR A 170 2.24 -4.71 13.36
C THR A 170 1.95 -5.70 12.22
N ILE A 171 2.44 -5.42 11.03
CA ILE A 171 2.40 -6.25 9.83
C ILE A 171 3.80 -6.17 9.24
N ASP A 172 4.55 -7.26 9.37
CA ASP A 172 5.92 -7.36 8.90
C ASP A 172 6.05 -8.42 7.81
N TYR A 173 7.06 -8.24 6.97
CA TYR A 173 7.46 -9.22 5.96
C TYR A 173 8.95 -9.46 6.05
N SER A 174 9.40 -10.68 5.71
CA SER A 174 10.81 -11.03 5.69
C SER A 174 11.12 -12.06 4.61
N VAL A 175 12.35 -12.08 4.13
CA VAL A 175 12.86 -13.15 3.27
C VAL A 175 13.96 -13.87 4.02
N LYS A 176 13.88 -15.20 4.06
CA LYS A 176 14.79 -16.05 4.83
C LYS A 176 15.42 -17.10 3.93
N ALA A 177 16.74 -17.09 3.84
CA ALA A 177 17.50 -18.18 3.24
C ALA A 177 17.98 -19.14 4.35
N MET A 178 17.76 -20.43 4.16
CA MET A 178 18.13 -21.50 5.07
C MET A 178 19.02 -22.50 4.36
N VAL A 179 20.10 -22.88 5.03
CA VAL A 179 21.08 -23.86 4.55
C VAL A 179 21.22 -24.94 5.62
N ALA A 180 20.84 -26.16 5.26
CA ALA A 180 20.98 -27.32 6.13
C ALA A 180 22.34 -27.99 5.92
N LYS A 181 23.02 -28.36 7.01
CA LYS A 181 24.22 -29.21 7.00
C LYS A 181 24.00 -30.39 7.96
N PRO A 182 24.31 -31.64 7.58
CA PRO A 182 24.06 -32.83 8.40
C PRO A 182 25.12 -33.01 9.48
N ASN A 183 26.34 -32.49 9.28
CA ASN A 183 27.53 -32.79 10.09
C ASN A 183 28.02 -31.59 10.92
N GLY A 184 27.12 -30.69 11.34
CA GLY A 184 27.50 -29.72 12.38
C GLY A 184 27.99 -30.49 13.60
N VAL A 185 29.23 -30.24 14.03
CA VAL A 185 29.87 -30.89 15.18
C VAL A 185 28.84 -31.09 16.29
N PRO A 186 28.69 -32.29 16.87
CA PRO A 186 27.75 -32.54 17.96
C PRO A 186 28.17 -31.73 19.18
N VAL A 187 27.77 -30.46 19.22
CA VAL A 187 27.73 -29.68 20.45
C VAL A 187 26.80 -30.47 21.39
N PRO A 188 27.17 -30.65 22.68
CA PRO A 188 26.42 -31.51 23.59
C PRO A 188 24.93 -31.20 23.49
N LYS A 189 24.14 -32.22 23.15
CA LYS A 189 22.69 -32.17 22.97
C LYS A 189 22.02 -31.82 24.29
N VAL A 190 22.11 -30.58 24.74
CA VAL A 190 21.15 -30.03 25.69
C VAL A 190 19.86 -29.91 24.89
N LYS A 191 18.98 -30.90 25.07
CA LYS A 191 17.66 -31.00 24.44
C LYS A 191 16.77 -29.86 24.94
N SER A 192 17.02 -28.61 24.57
CA SER A 192 16.11 -27.51 24.80
C SER A 192 15.02 -27.53 23.72
N LYS A 193 14.12 -28.54 23.78
CA LYS A 193 12.82 -28.51 23.07
C LYS A 193 12.03 -27.22 23.35
N ALA A 194 12.35 -26.53 24.45
CA ALA A 194 11.78 -25.25 24.83
C ALA A 194 12.19 -24.06 23.92
N LEU A 195 13.24 -24.16 23.08
CA LEU A 195 13.76 -23.01 22.31
C LEU A 195 13.67 -23.14 20.78
N GLY A 196 13.25 -24.28 20.22
CA GLY A 196 13.03 -24.42 18.77
C GLY A 196 14.27 -24.20 17.88
N ILE A 197 15.48 -24.39 18.41
CA ILE A 197 16.74 -24.16 17.65
C ILE A 197 17.12 -25.45 16.91
N HIS A 198 17.01 -25.43 15.58
CA HIS A 198 17.54 -26.48 14.71
C HIS A 198 19.08 -26.43 14.65
N VAL A 199 19.72 -27.16 15.57
CA VAL A 199 21.18 -27.37 15.61
C VAL A 199 21.62 -27.99 14.27
N GLY A 200 22.40 -27.24 13.47
CA GLY A 200 22.90 -27.68 12.15
C GLY A 200 22.38 -26.89 10.94
N SER A 201 21.39 -26.01 11.13
CA SER A 201 20.93 -25.09 10.06
C SER A 201 21.50 -23.69 10.26
N THR A 202 22.20 -23.18 9.25
CA THR A 202 22.57 -21.76 9.18
C THR A 202 21.51 -21.03 8.39
N HIS A 203 21.14 -19.81 8.80
CA HIS A 203 20.18 -19.00 8.07
C HIS A 203 20.57 -17.53 8.07
N VAL A 204 20.08 -16.81 7.08
CA VAL A 204 20.10 -15.35 7.02
C VAL A 204 18.69 -14.88 6.72
N SER A 205 18.25 -13.83 7.41
CA SER A 205 16.93 -13.25 7.23
C SER A 205 17.05 -11.74 7.19
N THR A 206 16.26 -11.11 6.33
CA THR A 206 16.10 -9.65 6.31
C THR A 206 14.63 -9.29 6.19
N PRO A 207 14.13 -8.32 6.98
CA PRO A 207 12.81 -7.76 6.73
C PRO A 207 12.80 -6.99 5.41
N PHE A 208 11.61 -6.79 4.87
CA PHE A 208 11.39 -5.91 3.73
C PHE A 208 10.07 -5.14 3.91
N VAL A 209 9.96 -4.02 3.20
CA VAL A 209 8.78 -3.16 3.22
C VAL A 209 7.91 -3.47 2.01
N TYR A 210 6.66 -3.86 2.26
CA TYR A 210 5.67 -4.12 1.23
C TYR A 210 4.70 -2.93 1.11
N TYR A 211 4.69 -2.29 -0.06
CA TYR A 211 3.78 -1.21 -0.41
C TYR A 211 3.00 -1.58 -1.67
N PRO A 212 1.79 -2.16 -1.55
CA PRO A 212 0.94 -2.48 -2.69
C PRO A 212 0.43 -1.18 -3.32
N ARG A 213 1.25 -0.58 -4.18
CA ARG A 213 0.92 0.67 -4.88
C ARG A 213 -0.06 0.35 -6.00
N SER A 214 -1.20 1.03 -6.00
CA SER A 214 -2.09 1.11 -7.16
C SER A 214 -1.89 2.45 -7.88
N ARG A 215 -2.46 2.56 -9.08
CA ARG A 215 -2.51 3.82 -9.82
C ARG A 215 -3.96 4.11 -10.21
N PRO A 216 -4.35 5.39 -10.31
CA PRO A 216 -5.62 5.75 -10.93
C PRO A 216 -5.68 5.20 -12.36
N ALA A 217 -6.83 4.65 -12.77
CA ALA A 217 -7.01 4.12 -14.12
C ALA A 217 -7.16 5.24 -15.18
N SER A 218 -7.56 6.42 -14.74
CA SER A 218 -7.75 7.63 -15.56
C SER A 218 -6.81 8.73 -15.09
N PRO A 219 -6.41 9.66 -15.98
CA PRO A 219 -5.69 10.86 -15.58
C PRO A 219 -6.52 11.73 -14.62
N MET A 220 -5.84 12.68 -13.97
CA MET A 220 -6.52 13.71 -13.19
C MET A 220 -7.42 14.55 -14.11
N PRO A 221 -8.69 14.83 -13.75
CA PRO A 221 -9.56 15.60 -14.61
C PRO A 221 -9.15 17.08 -14.67
N LEU A 222 -9.60 17.76 -15.72
CA LEU A 222 -9.47 19.20 -15.81
C LEU A 222 -10.32 19.89 -14.71
N PRO A 223 -9.89 21.07 -14.20
CA PRO A 223 -10.67 21.84 -13.25
C PRO A 223 -12.08 22.14 -13.75
N LEU A 224 -13.06 22.15 -12.84
CA LEU A 224 -14.43 22.51 -13.19
C LEU A 224 -14.50 23.98 -13.64
N MET A 225 -15.27 24.20 -14.71
CA MET A 225 -15.54 25.54 -15.23
C MET A 225 -16.65 26.22 -14.43
N HIS A 226 -16.56 27.54 -14.30
CA HIS A 226 -17.60 28.35 -13.65
C HIS A 226 -18.63 28.84 -14.66
N SER A 227 -19.89 28.89 -14.23
CA SER A 227 -21.01 29.51 -14.92
C SER A 227 -21.71 30.52 -14.00
N SER A 228 -22.72 31.22 -14.53
CA SER A 228 -23.58 32.11 -13.75
C SER A 228 -24.39 31.39 -12.66
N ALA A 229 -24.42 30.05 -12.66
CA ALA A 229 -25.11 29.22 -11.67
C ALA A 229 -24.13 28.36 -10.83
N GLY A 230 -22.84 28.71 -10.80
CA GLY A 230 -21.80 27.93 -10.11
C GLY A 230 -21.05 26.97 -11.04
N PHE A 231 -20.51 25.88 -10.50
CA PHE A 231 -19.70 24.93 -11.27
C PHE A 231 -20.51 24.13 -12.30
N LEU A 232 -19.99 24.03 -13.52
CA LEU A 232 -20.53 23.16 -14.57
C LEU A 232 -20.06 21.73 -14.37
N LEU A 233 -20.95 20.86 -13.93
CA LEU A 233 -20.62 19.45 -13.65
C LEU A 233 -20.25 18.70 -14.94
N THR A 234 -19.14 17.97 -14.90
CA THR A 234 -18.73 17.02 -15.93
C THR A 234 -18.72 15.60 -15.33
N PRO A 235 -18.78 14.53 -16.16
CA PRO A 235 -18.78 13.15 -15.65
C PRO A 235 -17.50 12.78 -14.89
N ASP A 236 -16.42 13.52 -15.06
CA ASP A 236 -15.15 13.26 -14.39
C ASP A 236 -15.10 13.74 -12.93
N TRP A 237 -16.15 14.43 -12.49
CA TRP A 237 -16.27 14.97 -11.14
C TRP A 237 -17.49 14.37 -10.43
N LYS A 238 -17.29 14.01 -9.17
CA LYS A 238 -18.34 13.53 -8.27
C LYS A 238 -18.69 14.60 -7.26
N VAL A 239 -19.99 14.84 -7.08
CA VAL A 239 -20.53 15.79 -6.11
C VAL A 239 -20.99 15.06 -4.85
N PHE A 240 -20.60 15.58 -3.70
CA PHE A 240 -21.10 15.21 -2.39
C PHE A 240 -21.84 16.40 -1.81
N GLU A 241 -23.14 16.25 -1.60
CA GLU A 241 -24.00 17.31 -1.09
C GLU A 241 -24.33 17.08 0.39
N SER A 242 -24.36 18.15 1.16
CA SER A 242 -24.81 18.17 2.55
C SER A 242 -25.52 19.48 2.85
N VAL A 243 -26.42 19.47 3.85
CA VAL A 243 -27.18 20.66 4.25
C VAL A 243 -26.75 21.08 5.65
N ILE A 244 -26.24 22.30 5.76
CA ILE A 244 -25.95 22.94 7.03
C ILE A 244 -27.24 23.60 7.51
N ILE A 245 -27.81 23.05 8.58
CA ILE A 245 -29.08 23.51 9.14
C ILE A 245 -28.86 24.82 9.91
N SER A 246 -29.64 25.84 9.57
CA SER A 246 -29.66 27.11 10.29
C SER A 246 -30.23 26.92 11.69
N LYS A 247 -29.56 27.50 12.69
CA LYS A 247 -30.10 27.58 14.06
C LYS A 247 -31.23 28.60 14.20
N SER A 248 -31.34 29.54 13.25
CA SER A 248 -32.37 30.56 13.25
C SER A 248 -33.43 30.23 12.19
N PRO A 249 -34.73 30.17 12.56
CA PRO A 249 -35.78 29.90 11.59
C PRO A 249 -35.93 31.01 10.54
N ALA A 250 -35.41 32.22 10.82
CA ALA A 250 -35.44 33.36 9.90
C ALA A 250 -34.33 33.32 8.84
N ARG A 251 -33.35 32.41 8.95
CA ARG A 251 -32.26 32.28 7.98
C ARG A 251 -32.37 30.95 7.23
N PRO A 252 -32.20 30.95 5.90
CA PRO A 252 -32.22 29.71 5.13
C PRO A 252 -31.01 28.84 5.46
N ASN A 253 -31.21 27.52 5.32
CA ASN A 253 -30.12 26.54 5.37
C ASN A 253 -29.09 26.81 4.27
N ILE A 254 -27.89 26.27 4.44
CA ILE A 254 -26.84 26.35 3.43
C ILE A 254 -26.62 24.96 2.84
N VAL A 255 -26.74 24.84 1.52
CA VAL A 255 -26.39 23.61 0.81
C VAL A 255 -24.90 23.67 0.48
N ALA A 256 -24.12 22.72 1.00
CA ALA A 256 -22.70 22.60 0.76
C ALA A 256 -22.43 21.44 -0.21
N LYS A 257 -21.77 21.72 -1.33
CA LYS A 257 -21.42 20.75 -2.38
C LYS A 257 -19.90 20.65 -2.49
N LEU A 258 -19.36 19.47 -2.21
CA LEU A 258 -17.96 19.13 -2.39
C LEU A 258 -17.79 18.32 -3.69
N TYR A 259 -16.99 18.84 -4.60
CA TYR A 259 -16.66 18.21 -5.87
C TYR A 259 -15.26 17.62 -5.78
N VAL A 260 -15.13 16.33 -6.06
CA VAL A 260 -13.82 15.63 -6.13
C VAL A 260 -13.77 14.76 -7.38
N PRO A 261 -12.58 14.43 -7.91
CA PRO A 261 -12.47 13.55 -9.07
C PRO A 261 -13.20 12.22 -8.89
N ALA A 262 -13.93 11.81 -9.93
CA ALA A 262 -14.80 10.63 -9.91
C ALA A 262 -14.01 9.30 -9.76
N SER A 263 -12.72 9.29 -10.15
CA SER A 263 -11.84 8.12 -10.03
C SER A 263 -11.73 7.60 -8.60
N ARG A 264 -11.79 8.50 -7.60
CA ARG A 264 -11.62 8.23 -6.15
C ARG A 264 -10.33 7.46 -5.78
N ILE A 265 -9.40 7.36 -6.72
CA ILE A 265 -8.08 6.76 -6.54
C ILE A 265 -7.11 7.88 -6.89
N PHE A 266 -6.24 8.22 -5.93
CA PHE A 266 -5.31 9.33 -6.04
C PHE A 266 -3.89 8.85 -5.78
N CYS A 267 -2.92 9.50 -6.41
CA CYS A 267 -1.52 9.28 -6.07
C CYS A 267 -1.21 10.02 -4.76
N MET A 268 -0.58 9.35 -3.79
CA MET A 268 -0.26 9.93 -2.48
C MET A 268 0.68 11.15 -2.56
N SER A 269 1.47 11.26 -3.63
CA SER A 269 2.40 12.36 -3.86
C SER A 269 1.83 13.48 -4.72
N GLN A 270 0.60 13.32 -5.23
CA GLN A 270 -0.06 14.35 -6.04
C GLN A 270 -1.16 15.02 -5.21
N PRO A 271 -1.27 16.36 -5.25
CA PRO A 271 -2.38 17.05 -4.63
C PRO A 271 -3.72 16.57 -5.20
N ILE A 272 -4.73 16.41 -4.34
CA ILE A 272 -6.08 16.01 -4.74
C ILE A 272 -6.89 17.27 -5.00
N PRO A 273 -7.21 17.61 -6.26
CA PRO A 273 -7.98 18.80 -6.55
C PRO A 273 -9.42 18.62 -6.05
N PHE A 274 -10.00 19.70 -5.55
CA PHE A 274 -11.41 19.74 -5.17
C PHE A 274 -12.01 21.11 -5.46
N HIS A 275 -13.33 21.11 -5.60
CA HIS A 275 -14.12 22.34 -5.60
C HIS A 275 -15.15 22.29 -4.49
N LEU A 276 -15.52 23.45 -3.97
CA LEU A 276 -16.50 23.59 -2.91
C LEU A 276 -17.48 24.70 -3.29
N SER A 277 -18.78 24.42 -3.21
CA SER A 277 -19.84 25.40 -3.42
C SER A 277 -20.72 25.47 -2.17
N PHE A 278 -21.08 26.68 -1.75
CA PHE A 278 -22.13 26.94 -0.78
C PHE A 278 -23.28 27.67 -1.47
N GLU A 279 -24.50 27.18 -1.30
CA GLU A 279 -25.71 27.76 -1.88
C GLU A 279 -26.69 28.15 -0.77
N SER A 280 -27.05 29.43 -0.69
CA SER A 280 -27.98 29.98 0.30
C SER A 280 -28.36 31.43 -0.05
N SER A 281 -28.94 32.19 0.88
CA SER A 281 -29.11 33.64 0.72
C SER A 281 -27.79 34.40 0.95
N PRO A 282 -27.64 35.63 0.40
CA PRO A 282 -26.45 36.46 0.63
C PRO A 282 -26.13 36.67 2.10
N VAL A 283 -27.16 36.84 2.94
CA VAL A 283 -27.01 37.04 4.39
C VAL A 283 -26.42 35.81 5.08
N SER A 284 -26.81 34.60 4.66
CA SER A 284 -26.23 33.36 5.18
C SER A 284 -24.80 33.13 4.69
N LEU A 285 -24.52 33.46 3.42
CA LEU A 285 -23.19 33.28 2.81
C LEU A 285 -22.15 34.29 3.30
N ALA A 286 -22.57 35.47 3.78
CA ALA A 286 -21.68 36.49 4.33
C ALA A 286 -20.81 35.99 5.50
N ALA A 287 -21.22 34.90 6.18
CA ALA A 287 -20.42 34.26 7.23
C ALA A 287 -19.16 33.55 6.72
N PHE A 288 -19.07 33.26 5.43
CA PHE A 288 -17.94 32.57 4.80
C PHE A 288 -16.99 33.51 4.06
N LEU A 289 -17.32 34.81 4.00
CA LEU A 289 -16.44 35.79 3.38
C LEU A 289 -15.18 36.01 4.24
N PRO A 290 -13.98 36.07 3.62
CA PRO A 290 -12.71 36.17 4.34
C PRO A 290 -12.52 37.47 5.14
N LEU A 291 -13.36 38.49 4.92
CA LEU A 291 -13.25 39.83 5.51
C LEU A 291 -14.53 40.27 6.25
N SER A 292 -15.31 39.34 6.79
CA SER A 292 -16.54 39.72 7.51
C SER A 292 -16.19 40.60 8.73
N PRO A 293 -16.73 41.83 8.84
CA PRO A 293 -16.39 42.77 9.92
C PRO A 293 -16.82 42.27 11.31
N ALA A 294 -17.63 41.20 11.38
CA ALA A 294 -18.06 40.56 12.62
C ALA A 294 -17.08 39.49 13.15
N SER A 295 -16.03 39.11 12.42
CA SER A 295 -15.04 38.13 12.90
C SER A 295 -13.78 38.84 13.41
N SER A 296 -13.80 39.28 14.66
CA SER A 296 -12.66 39.88 15.36
C SER A 296 -11.51 38.91 15.67
N SER A 297 -11.59 37.63 15.26
CA SER A 297 -10.47 36.69 15.36
C SER A 297 -9.66 36.67 14.07
N VAL A 298 -8.65 37.55 14.01
CA VAL A 298 -7.55 37.47 13.03
C VAL A 298 -6.96 36.06 13.11
N GLY A 299 -7.30 35.19 12.15
CA GLY A 299 -6.63 33.89 11.96
C GLY A 299 -7.49 32.62 12.01
N ARG A 300 -8.81 32.67 12.28
CA ARG A 300 -9.64 31.44 12.21
C ARG A 300 -10.27 31.25 10.83
N ARG A 301 -9.74 30.30 10.05
CA ARG A 301 -10.44 29.77 8.86
C ARG A 301 -11.72 29.07 9.31
N ILE A 302 -12.88 29.61 8.91
CA ILE A 302 -14.20 29.09 9.29
C ILE A 302 -14.50 27.75 8.59
N THR A 303 -13.92 27.57 7.40
CA THR A 303 -14.06 26.36 6.59
C THR A 303 -12.74 25.64 6.47
N ARG A 304 -12.76 24.33 6.72
CA ARG A 304 -11.62 23.43 6.55
C ARG A 304 -12.06 22.22 5.76
N VAL A 305 -11.20 21.77 4.85
CA VAL A 305 -11.35 20.51 4.13
C VAL A 305 -10.21 19.62 4.57
N GLN A 306 -10.52 18.45 5.11
CA GLN A 306 -9.53 17.53 5.67
C GLN A 306 -9.81 16.11 5.20
N ILE A 307 -8.74 15.35 5.01
CA ILE A 307 -8.82 13.90 4.80
C ILE A 307 -8.55 13.24 6.14
N MET A 308 -9.54 12.50 6.62
CA MET A 308 -9.49 11.77 7.86
C MET A 308 -9.29 10.28 7.55
N ARG A 309 -8.29 9.66 8.16
CA ARG A 309 -8.01 8.23 8.07
C ARG A 309 -8.51 7.56 9.35
N GLN A 310 -9.38 6.57 9.21
CA GLN A 310 -9.87 5.80 10.34
C GLN A 310 -9.15 4.45 10.40
N THR A 311 -8.47 4.19 11.51
CA THR A 311 -7.92 2.87 11.81
C THR A 311 -8.83 2.20 12.83
N THR A 312 -9.36 1.02 12.50
CA THR A 312 -10.21 0.21 13.36
C THR A 312 -9.59 -1.16 13.55
N VAL A 313 -9.68 -1.70 14.75
CA VAL A 313 -9.21 -3.01 15.12
C VAL A 313 -10.36 -3.75 15.79
N ASP A 314 -10.64 -4.94 15.27
CA ASP A 314 -11.56 -5.91 15.85
C ASP A 314 -10.74 -6.91 16.70
N VAL A 315 -10.78 -6.73 18.02
CA VAL A 315 -9.94 -7.42 19.02
C VAL A 315 -10.43 -8.86 19.27
N ARG A 316 -11.70 -9.15 19.02
CA ARG A 316 -12.29 -10.46 19.33
C ARG A 316 -13.42 -10.75 18.36
N ASN A 317 -13.15 -11.62 17.39
CA ASN A 317 -14.20 -12.29 16.61
C ASN A 317 -15.10 -13.19 17.49
N THR A 318 -14.89 -13.20 18.82
CA THR A 318 -15.72 -13.81 19.85
C THR A 318 -16.40 -12.74 20.71
N THR A 319 -17.73 -12.74 20.70
CA THR A 319 -18.56 -11.93 21.59
C THR A 319 -18.35 -12.37 23.03
N ILE A 320 -17.43 -11.72 23.74
CA ILE A 320 -17.31 -11.89 25.19
C ILE A 320 -18.36 -10.98 25.84
N ALA A 321 -19.39 -11.60 26.43
CA ALA A 321 -20.48 -10.92 27.15
C ALA A 321 -21.29 -9.90 26.31
N GLY A 322 -21.39 -10.08 24.99
CA GLY A 322 -22.26 -9.27 24.11
C GLY A 322 -21.74 -7.86 23.78
N ALA A 323 -20.56 -7.47 24.29
CA ALA A 323 -19.94 -6.18 23.95
C ALA A 323 -18.90 -6.35 22.83
N LYS A 324 -19.08 -5.59 21.75
CA LYS A 324 -18.09 -5.51 20.67
C LYS A 324 -16.92 -4.65 21.14
N THR A 325 -15.73 -5.22 21.22
CA THR A 325 -14.52 -4.52 21.68
C THR A 325 -13.75 -3.94 20.49
N ASP A 326 -14.42 -3.09 19.72
CA ASP A 326 -13.76 -2.38 18.61
C ASP A 326 -12.94 -1.21 19.19
N MET A 327 -11.66 -1.16 18.86
CA MET A 327 -10.84 0.02 19.09
C MET A 327 -10.66 0.77 17.78
N TRP A 328 -10.72 2.10 17.84
CA TRP A 328 -10.48 2.91 16.66
C TRP A 328 -9.80 4.23 16.97
N ARG A 329 -9.13 4.77 15.96
CA ARG A 329 -8.48 6.08 15.96
C ARG A 329 -8.76 6.75 14.63
N VAL A 330 -8.91 8.07 14.66
CA VAL A 330 -9.02 8.90 13.47
C VAL A 330 -7.84 9.88 13.44
N ASP A 331 -7.10 9.86 12.34
CA ASP A 331 -5.98 10.76 12.08
C ASP A 331 -6.32 11.70 10.92
N CYS A 332 -5.98 12.99 11.05
CA CYS A 332 -5.96 13.88 9.89
C CYS A 332 -4.69 13.57 9.09
N ILE A 333 -4.85 13.08 7.86
CA ILE A 333 -3.72 12.73 6.97
C ILE A 333 -3.55 13.70 5.81
N GLY A 334 -4.44 14.68 5.67
CA GLY A 334 -4.30 15.73 4.69
C GLY A 334 -5.19 16.92 5.00
N GLU A 335 -4.72 18.11 4.65
CA GLU A 335 -5.46 19.36 4.81
C GLU A 335 -5.52 20.09 3.46
N GLY A 336 -6.73 20.54 3.14
CA GLY A 336 -7.04 21.25 1.92
C GLY A 336 -6.68 22.73 2.02
N THR A 337 -5.99 23.23 1.00
CA THR A 337 -5.81 24.66 0.76
C THR A 337 -6.66 25.07 -0.42
N PHE A 338 -7.47 26.11 -0.26
CA PHE A 338 -8.38 26.58 -1.30
C PHE A 338 -8.48 28.09 -1.29
N LYS A 339 -8.87 28.63 -2.44
CA LYS A 339 -9.11 30.06 -2.66
C LYS A 339 -10.51 30.28 -3.21
N HIS A 340 -11.04 31.47 -2.95
CA HIS A 340 -12.30 31.91 -3.55
C HIS A 340 -12.18 31.87 -5.08
N ALA A 341 -13.19 31.32 -5.73
CA ALA A 341 -13.20 31.09 -7.17
C ALA A 341 -14.32 31.88 -7.88
N GLY A 342 -15.40 32.22 -7.17
CA GLY A 342 -16.45 33.08 -7.67
C GLY A 342 -17.70 33.04 -6.79
N ASP A 343 -18.52 34.07 -6.89
CA ASP A 343 -19.75 34.22 -6.15
C ASP A 343 -20.89 34.69 -7.06
N GLY A 344 -22.12 34.45 -6.61
CA GLY A 344 -23.33 34.92 -7.24
C GLY A 344 -24.40 35.26 -6.21
N PRO A 345 -25.59 35.67 -6.64
CA PRO A 345 -26.66 36.10 -5.73
C PRO A 345 -27.08 35.04 -4.70
N SER A 346 -26.85 33.77 -5.00
CA SER A 346 -27.26 32.64 -4.17
C SER A 346 -26.15 31.62 -3.93
N PHE A 347 -24.92 31.88 -4.35
CA PHE A 347 -23.83 30.90 -4.20
C PHE A 347 -22.47 31.53 -3.97
N MET A 348 -21.56 30.75 -3.42
CA MET A 348 -20.16 31.07 -3.26
C MET A 348 -19.32 29.83 -3.52
N THR A 349 -18.29 29.96 -4.34
CA THR A 349 -17.47 28.84 -4.81
C THR A 349 -16.00 29.02 -4.49
N TYR A 350 -15.34 27.88 -4.28
CA TYR A 350 -13.93 27.77 -3.96
C TYR A 350 -13.29 26.66 -4.78
N THR A 351 -12.01 26.84 -5.10
CA THR A 351 -11.18 25.85 -5.77
C THR A 351 -9.93 25.63 -4.94
N GLY A 352 -9.55 24.38 -4.75
CA GLY A 352 -8.39 24.04 -3.96
C GLY A 352 -7.85 22.65 -4.21
N GLU A 353 -6.88 22.30 -3.39
CA GLU A 353 -6.16 21.03 -3.46
C GLU A 353 -5.90 20.52 -2.04
N ILE A 354 -5.91 19.19 -1.87
CA ILE A 354 -5.58 18.53 -0.61
C ILE A 354 -4.23 17.83 -0.76
N ASN A 355 -3.28 18.19 0.10
CA ASN A 355 -2.01 17.51 0.19
C ASN A 355 -2.10 16.42 1.25
N VAL A 356 -1.72 15.20 0.89
CA VAL A 356 -1.64 14.07 1.84
C VAL A 356 -0.22 14.03 2.40
N GLU A 357 -0.09 14.23 3.70
CA GLU A 357 1.21 14.35 4.38
C GLU A 357 1.39 13.26 5.43
N GLY A 358 2.64 12.80 5.60
CA GLY A 358 3.03 11.94 6.72
C GLY A 358 2.55 10.48 6.66
N THR A 359 1.81 10.06 5.63
CA THR A 359 1.40 8.65 5.48
C THR A 359 1.79 8.06 4.12
N LYS A 360 2.35 6.85 4.17
CA LYS A 360 2.67 6.03 2.98
C LYS A 360 1.58 5.00 2.67
N ILE A 361 0.66 4.79 3.60
CA ILE A 361 -0.36 3.74 3.55
C ILE A 361 -1.74 4.40 3.69
N PRO A 362 -2.50 4.49 2.59
CA PRO A 362 -3.79 5.16 2.60
C PRO A 362 -4.85 4.30 3.31
N ALA A 363 -5.03 3.06 2.86
CA ALA A 363 -6.08 2.17 3.34
C ALA A 363 -5.73 0.71 3.05
N PHE A 364 -6.20 -0.20 3.90
CA PHE A 364 -6.18 -1.65 3.69
C PHE A 364 -7.09 -2.35 4.71
N ARG A 365 -7.34 -3.64 4.51
CA ARG A 365 -8.05 -4.48 5.48
C ARG A 365 -7.41 -5.86 5.54
N ALA A 366 -7.07 -6.31 6.74
CA ALA A 366 -6.48 -7.63 6.99
C ALA A 366 -6.79 -8.11 8.41
N ALA A 367 -7.39 -9.30 8.52
CA ALA A 367 -7.51 -10.05 9.78
C ALA A 367 -7.94 -9.19 11.00
N GLY A 368 -9.08 -8.50 10.90
CA GLY A 368 -9.62 -7.65 11.99
C GLY A 368 -9.06 -6.22 12.03
N LEU A 369 -7.91 -5.95 11.40
CA LEU A 369 -7.39 -4.59 11.22
C LEU A 369 -7.95 -3.97 9.92
N SER A 370 -8.47 -2.76 10.02
CA SER A 370 -8.89 -1.96 8.87
C SER A 370 -8.37 -0.55 8.99
N VAL A 371 -7.79 -0.05 7.91
CA VAL A 371 -7.40 1.35 7.71
C VAL A 371 -8.23 1.86 6.54
N LYS A 372 -8.99 2.93 6.73
CA LYS A 372 -9.92 3.50 5.75
C LYS A 372 -9.70 4.98 5.53
#